data_AF-A0A2A4TBX1-F1
#
_entry.id   AF-A0A2A4TBX1-F1
#
_cell.length_a   1.000
_cell.length_b   1.000
_cell.length_c   1.000
_cell.angle_alpha   90.00
_cell.angle_beta   90.00
_cell.angle_gamma   90.00
#
_symmetry.space_group_name_H-M   'P 1'
#
loop_
_entity.id
_entity.type
_entity.pdbx_description
1 polymer ?
#
loop_
_entity_poly.entity_id
_entity_poly.type
_entity_poly.pdbx_seq_one_letter_code
_entity_poly.pdbx_strand_id
1 'polypeptide(L)'
;MTIRFHKSLLWISAFLLLVSCADPDKDTCEQDQLDGNWQAIVDSNQCNAEQKGEAYLALGGFDYFKFATSGDQPLAKTLNLTSTADAETKFGYFEKAKNEVESSYKTGTNAEKTIFFLGSFLTLYTRLIKDLDTGTGSATAVDGKVETEEVDNFVGSGLSTPSGSDADGSTMTKTDFIQFQISDGYYIFDSTTANNVPPSVYADTEADGSADNSTSLFDNSNPQKFLPNNWLAANQVVYLEKLEDPFSGGVNTNNITTFMGDLITDLTDLENSLLALGVDSDSDSIKDINDFKTKLDNGATCPSLVSNPNLKIAELFVKNTQETSIGNYADTNLFTVAELVGQGEADTSTDSIPGFAGTIGIKMLFRQNSTTTIPYWSDASTDVKSAMTRIKGLGSNSASKNDGIITLSEVICAAELL
;
A
#
# COMPACT_ATOMS: atom_id res chain seq x y z
N MET A 1 -26.58 -11.37 42.01
CA MET A 1 -26.87 -12.77 41.65
C MET A 1 -25.52 -13.44 41.48
N THR A 2 -25.15 -14.25 42.48
CA THR A 2 -23.80 -14.79 42.66
C THR A 2 -23.70 -16.12 41.94
N ILE A 3 -22.91 -16.20 40.87
CA ILE A 3 -22.57 -17.48 40.22
C ILE A 3 -21.28 -17.97 40.86
N ARG A 4 -21.39 -19.02 41.68
CA ARG A 4 -20.27 -19.72 42.31
C ARG A 4 -19.73 -20.77 41.34
N PHE A 5 -18.53 -20.57 40.79
CA PHE A 5 -17.69 -21.66 40.32
C PHE A 5 -16.73 -22.05 41.44
N HIS A 6 -17.21 -22.87 42.37
CA HIS A 6 -16.41 -23.57 43.38
C HIS A 6 -16.81 -25.04 43.28
N LYS A 7 -16.05 -25.83 42.51
CA LYS A 7 -15.80 -27.28 42.74
C LYS A 7 -15.03 -28.01 41.62
N SER A 8 -14.77 -27.40 40.46
CA SER A 8 -14.05 -28.10 39.38
C SER A 8 -12.53 -27.90 39.36
N LEU A 9 -11.98 -27.00 40.18
CA LEU A 9 -10.54 -26.64 40.20
C LEU A 9 -9.66 -27.61 41.02
N LEU A 10 -10.28 -28.52 41.80
CA LEU A 10 -9.59 -29.44 42.70
C LEU A 10 -9.29 -30.82 42.08
N TRP A 11 -9.76 -31.07 40.85
CA TRP A 11 -9.52 -32.33 40.14
C TRP A 11 -8.33 -32.31 39.18
N ILE A 12 -7.93 -31.12 38.70
CA ILE A 12 -6.76 -30.99 37.81
C ILE A 12 -5.45 -31.02 38.62
N SER A 13 -5.48 -30.59 39.89
CA SER A 13 -4.32 -30.59 40.80
C SER A 13 -3.97 -31.97 41.38
N ALA A 14 -4.85 -32.97 41.24
CA ALA A 14 -4.64 -34.33 41.77
C ALA A 14 -4.11 -35.34 40.75
N PHE A 15 -4.07 -34.99 39.46
CA PHE A 15 -3.56 -35.88 38.41
C PHE A 15 -2.04 -35.73 38.16
N LEU A 16 -1.43 -34.65 38.62
CA LEU A 16 0.00 -34.34 38.46
C LEU A 16 0.89 -34.88 39.60
N LEU A 17 0.33 -35.58 40.60
CA LEU A 17 1.06 -35.94 41.83
C LEU A 17 1.06 -37.44 42.19
N LEU A 18 0.84 -38.36 41.25
CA LEU A 18 0.88 -39.80 41.55
C LEU A 18 1.89 -40.57 40.68
N VAL A 19 3.03 -40.81 41.33
CA VAL A 19 3.96 -41.96 41.23
C VAL A 19 5.12 -41.84 40.24
N SER A 20 6.25 -41.43 40.81
CA SER A 20 7.59 -41.80 40.38
C SER A 20 7.80 -43.32 40.45
N CYS A 21 8.05 -43.94 39.31
CA CYS A 21 9.08 -44.97 39.19
C CYS A 21 10.01 -44.50 38.08
N ALA A 22 11.21 -44.07 38.47
CA ALA A 22 12.26 -43.71 37.54
C ALA A 22 12.67 -44.97 36.76
N ASP A 23 12.51 -44.90 35.43
CA ASP A 23 13.17 -45.79 34.48
C ASP A 23 14.19 -44.90 33.75
N PRO A 24 15.47 -45.31 33.56
CA PRO A 24 16.53 -44.41 33.08
C PRO A 24 16.40 -43.96 31.62
N ASP A 25 15.40 -44.46 30.88
CA ASP A 25 15.15 -44.12 29.47
C ASP A 25 13.96 -43.17 29.28
N LYS A 26 13.53 -42.46 30.35
CA LYS A 26 12.31 -41.63 30.33
C LYS A 26 12.52 -40.25 29.71
N ASP A 27 11.59 -39.93 28.81
CA ASP A 27 11.23 -38.60 28.30
C ASP A 27 11.55 -37.49 29.30
N THR A 28 12.72 -36.84 29.14
CA THR A 28 13.17 -35.78 30.05
C THR A 28 12.39 -34.50 29.86
N CYS A 29 11.60 -34.39 28.78
CA CYS A 29 10.89 -33.18 28.39
C CYS A 29 9.78 -32.81 29.37
N GLU A 30 9.08 -33.79 29.94
CA GLU A 30 8.08 -33.55 30.99
C GLU A 30 8.73 -33.00 32.28
N GLN A 31 9.88 -33.55 32.66
CA GLN A 31 10.61 -33.08 33.84
C GLN A 31 11.18 -31.69 33.60
N ASP A 32 11.79 -31.46 32.43
CA ASP A 32 12.30 -30.14 32.04
C ASP A 32 11.17 -29.10 31.97
N GLN A 33 9.96 -29.49 31.59
CA GLN A 33 8.78 -28.62 31.57
C GLN A 33 8.36 -28.23 32.98
N LEU A 34 8.32 -29.19 33.91
CA LEU A 34 8.01 -28.94 35.32
C LEU A 34 9.05 -28.06 36.01
N ASP A 35 10.33 -28.24 35.64
CA ASP A 35 11.46 -27.48 36.19
C ASP A 35 11.63 -26.10 35.51
N GLY A 36 10.90 -25.82 34.43
CA GLY A 36 11.00 -24.58 33.67
C GLY A 36 12.27 -24.49 32.80
N ASN A 37 12.89 -25.63 32.48
CA ASN A 37 14.07 -25.76 31.63
C ASN A 37 13.68 -25.73 30.14
N TRP A 38 12.97 -24.70 29.71
CA TRP A 38 12.41 -24.59 28.35
C TRP A 38 13.46 -24.70 27.24
N GLN A 39 14.68 -24.18 27.49
CA GLN A 39 15.78 -24.30 26.54
C GLN A 39 16.20 -25.77 26.30
N ALA A 40 16.17 -26.61 27.34
CA ALA A 40 16.50 -28.03 27.21
C ALA A 40 15.48 -28.80 26.36
N ILE A 41 14.20 -28.40 26.43
CA ILE A 41 13.12 -28.99 25.61
C ILE A 41 13.32 -28.67 24.13
N VAL A 42 13.58 -27.41 23.78
CA VAL A 42 13.74 -27.01 22.37
C VAL A 42 15.00 -27.60 21.74
N ASP A 43 16.07 -27.78 22.52
CA ASP A 43 17.34 -28.35 22.05
C ASP A 43 17.30 -29.89 21.96
N SER A 44 16.30 -30.53 22.57
CA SER A 44 16.16 -31.98 22.59
C SER A 44 15.51 -32.51 21.31
N ASN A 45 16.10 -33.58 20.76
CA ASN A 45 15.49 -34.32 19.65
C ASN A 45 14.43 -35.33 20.11
N GLN A 46 14.25 -35.49 21.42
CA GLN A 46 13.30 -36.45 21.99
C GLN A 46 11.94 -35.82 22.28
N CYS A 47 11.88 -34.49 22.45
CA CYS A 47 10.63 -33.79 22.69
C CYS A 47 9.79 -33.69 21.42
N ASN A 48 8.49 -33.85 21.57
CA ASN A 48 7.54 -33.74 20.47
C ASN A 48 7.23 -32.26 20.10
N ALA A 49 6.49 -32.07 19.01
CA ALA A 49 6.14 -30.74 18.51
C ALA A 49 5.31 -29.92 19.50
N GLU A 50 4.42 -30.56 20.26
CA GLU A 50 3.62 -29.87 21.30
C GLU A 50 4.53 -29.32 22.41
N GLN A 51 5.40 -30.15 22.96
CA GLN A 51 6.34 -29.77 24.02
C GLN A 51 7.27 -28.65 23.54
N LYS A 52 7.79 -28.74 22.31
CA LYS A 52 8.64 -27.70 21.72
C LYS A 52 7.88 -26.40 21.48
N GLY A 53 6.66 -26.48 20.96
CA GLY A 53 5.78 -25.34 20.76
C GLY A 53 5.48 -24.61 22.07
N GLU A 54 5.12 -25.34 23.12
CA GLU A 54 4.92 -24.80 24.47
C GLU A 54 6.20 -24.18 25.03
N ALA A 55 7.34 -24.84 24.88
CA ALA A 55 8.63 -24.31 25.33
C ALA A 55 9.00 -23.01 24.62
N TYR A 56 8.73 -22.90 23.32
CA TYR A 56 8.94 -21.64 22.58
C TYR A 56 8.00 -20.52 23.05
N LEU A 57 6.72 -20.80 23.31
CA LEU A 57 5.81 -19.83 23.92
C LEU A 57 6.35 -19.34 25.27
N ALA A 58 6.82 -20.26 26.12
CA ALA A 58 7.38 -19.95 27.43
C ALA A 58 8.68 -19.14 27.35
N LEU A 59 9.58 -19.46 26.43
CA LEU A 59 10.79 -18.67 26.14
C LEU A 59 10.45 -17.27 25.63
N GLY A 60 9.36 -17.14 24.88
CA GLY A 60 8.80 -15.85 24.48
C GLY A 60 8.18 -15.04 25.63
N GLY A 61 8.07 -15.62 26.83
CA GLY A 61 7.48 -14.99 28.01
C GLY A 61 5.98 -15.25 28.16
N PHE A 62 5.38 -16.06 27.29
CA PHE A 62 4.00 -16.50 27.45
C PHE A 62 3.94 -17.69 28.42
N ASP A 63 3.47 -17.43 29.63
CA ASP A 63 3.22 -18.44 30.66
C ASP A 63 1.74 -18.38 31.03
N TYR A 64 1.01 -19.46 30.77
CA TYR A 64 -0.42 -19.58 31.05
C TYR A 64 -0.78 -19.21 32.50
N PHE A 65 0.06 -19.55 33.47
CA PHE A 65 -0.20 -19.26 34.88
C PHE A 65 0.02 -17.79 35.21
N LYS A 66 1.02 -17.15 34.60
CA LYS A 66 1.22 -15.70 34.73
C LYS A 66 0.09 -14.93 34.08
N PHE A 67 -0.41 -15.39 32.94
CA PHE A 67 -1.53 -14.77 32.25
C PHE A 67 -2.85 -14.85 33.01
N ALA A 68 -3.11 -15.97 33.67
CA ALA A 68 -4.28 -16.13 34.51
C ALA A 68 -4.23 -15.27 35.79
N THR A 69 -3.04 -14.79 36.18
CA THR A 69 -2.80 -14.06 37.44
C THR A 69 -2.38 -12.61 37.24
N SER A 70 -2.10 -12.16 36.01
CA SER A 70 -1.62 -10.82 35.68
C SER A 70 -2.66 -9.71 35.80
N GLY A 71 -3.96 -10.04 35.92
CA GLY A 71 -5.04 -9.06 36.03
C GLY A 71 -5.14 -8.14 34.80
N ASP A 72 -5.53 -6.87 34.98
CA ASP A 72 -5.72 -5.89 33.88
C ASP A 72 -4.41 -5.23 33.39
N GLN A 73 -3.26 -5.91 33.49
CA GLN A 73 -1.99 -5.35 32.98
C GLN A 73 -1.94 -5.42 31.45
N PRO A 74 -1.34 -4.43 30.76
CA PRO A 74 -1.15 -4.49 29.31
C PRO A 74 -0.37 -5.75 28.88
N LEU A 75 -0.71 -6.28 27.71
CA LEU A 75 -0.08 -7.49 27.18
C LEU A 75 1.44 -7.33 27.03
N ALA A 76 1.91 -6.18 26.53
CA ALA A 76 3.35 -5.87 26.43
C ALA A 76 4.09 -6.07 27.77
N LYS A 77 3.49 -5.61 28.87
CA LYS A 77 4.07 -5.75 30.20
C LYS A 77 4.02 -7.20 30.71
N THR A 78 2.95 -7.93 30.42
CA THR A 78 2.82 -9.35 30.76
C THR A 78 3.88 -10.18 30.03
N LEU A 79 4.15 -9.85 28.78
CA LEU A 79 5.21 -10.45 27.99
C LEU A 79 6.60 -9.93 28.36
N ASN A 80 6.74 -8.92 29.24
CA ASN A 80 7.99 -8.25 29.60
C ASN A 80 8.71 -7.61 28.39
N LEU A 81 7.97 -7.01 27.46
CA LEU A 81 8.53 -6.24 26.36
C LEU A 81 9.06 -4.91 26.89
N THR A 82 10.38 -4.74 26.90
CA THR A 82 11.05 -3.55 27.43
C THR A 82 11.86 -2.80 26.39
N SER A 83 12.02 -3.37 25.20
CA SER A 83 12.74 -2.77 24.07
C SER A 83 12.35 -3.47 22.76
N THR A 84 12.65 -2.81 21.64
CA THR A 84 12.49 -3.40 20.30
C THR A 84 13.30 -4.69 20.13
N ALA A 85 14.49 -4.77 20.73
CA ALA A 85 15.31 -5.99 20.70
C ALA A 85 14.65 -7.17 21.45
N ASP A 86 13.97 -6.88 22.56
CA ASP A 86 13.18 -7.90 23.26
C ASP A 86 11.98 -8.33 22.42
N ALA A 87 11.33 -7.39 21.73
CA ALA A 87 10.20 -7.67 20.85
C ALA A 87 10.62 -8.54 19.65
N GLU A 88 11.74 -8.22 19.00
CA GLU A 88 12.32 -9.02 17.91
C GLU A 88 12.68 -10.45 18.37
N THR A 89 13.28 -10.57 19.56
CA THR A 89 13.63 -11.88 20.12
C THR A 89 12.39 -12.73 20.38
N LYS A 90 11.33 -12.13 20.94
CA LYS A 90 10.09 -12.84 21.29
C LYS A 90 9.24 -13.15 20.08
N PHE A 91 9.19 -12.24 19.10
CA PHE A 91 8.65 -12.52 17.77
C PHE A 91 9.27 -13.81 17.20
N GLY A 92 10.60 -13.93 17.26
CA GLY A 92 11.30 -15.14 16.80
C GLY A 92 10.94 -16.42 17.58
N TYR A 93 10.60 -16.31 18.87
CA TYR A 93 10.10 -17.45 19.64
C TYR A 93 8.66 -17.82 19.29
N PHE A 94 7.77 -16.84 19.11
CA PHE A 94 6.37 -17.09 18.76
C PHE A 94 6.21 -17.66 17.35
N GLU A 95 7.01 -17.20 16.40
CA GLU A 95 7.10 -17.80 15.06
C GLU A 95 7.55 -19.26 15.12
N LYS A 96 8.57 -19.57 15.94
CA LYS A 96 9.00 -20.96 16.12
C LYS A 96 7.92 -21.81 16.76
N ALA A 97 7.22 -21.31 17.78
CA ALA A 97 6.11 -22.03 18.41
C ALA A 97 5.03 -22.40 17.40
N LYS A 98 4.63 -21.45 16.54
CA LYS A 98 3.68 -21.66 15.45
C LYS A 98 4.19 -22.73 14.48
N ASN A 99 5.43 -22.60 14.02
CA ASN A 99 6.02 -23.47 12.99
C ASN A 99 6.21 -24.92 13.46
N GLU A 100 6.45 -25.17 14.75
CA GLU A 100 6.55 -26.54 15.28
C GLU A 100 5.26 -27.34 15.08
N VAL A 101 4.09 -26.70 15.20
CA VAL A 101 2.78 -27.36 15.12
C VAL A 101 2.01 -27.06 13.83
N GLU A 102 2.59 -26.28 12.91
CA GLU A 102 1.96 -25.84 11.65
C GLU A 102 1.46 -27.03 10.80
N SER A 103 2.21 -28.13 10.78
CA SER A 103 1.84 -29.31 9.99
C SER A 103 0.66 -30.10 10.55
N SER A 104 0.34 -29.94 11.84
CA SER A 104 -0.65 -30.76 12.55
C SER A 104 -1.85 -30.00 13.08
N TYR A 105 -1.78 -28.67 13.31
CA TYR A 105 -2.83 -27.94 14.04
C TYR A 105 -4.26 -28.12 13.51
N LYS A 106 -4.46 -28.33 12.20
CA LYS A 106 -5.81 -28.51 11.62
C LYS A 106 -6.49 -29.81 12.06
N THR A 107 -5.72 -30.89 12.22
CA THR A 107 -6.23 -32.24 12.52
C THR A 107 -5.72 -32.82 13.83
N GLY A 108 -4.80 -32.10 14.47
CA GLY A 108 -4.07 -32.47 15.65
C GLY A 108 -4.86 -32.29 16.94
N THR A 109 -4.15 -32.34 18.05
CA THR A 109 -4.73 -32.21 19.38
C THR A 109 -5.23 -30.78 19.64
N ASN A 110 -6.02 -30.63 20.70
CA ASN A 110 -6.39 -29.29 21.17
C ASN A 110 -5.16 -28.49 21.65
N ALA A 111 -4.09 -29.16 22.09
CA ALA A 111 -2.86 -28.50 22.49
C ALA A 111 -2.19 -27.87 21.26
N GLU A 112 -1.99 -28.64 20.18
CA GLU A 112 -1.40 -28.14 18.92
C GLU A 112 -2.19 -26.96 18.34
N LYS A 113 -3.53 -27.05 18.34
CA LYS A 113 -4.41 -25.96 17.93
C LYS A 113 -4.22 -24.69 18.75
N THR A 114 -4.13 -24.85 20.08
CA THR A 114 -3.99 -23.72 20.99
C THR A 114 -2.60 -23.10 20.88
N ILE A 115 -1.55 -23.91 20.72
CA ILE A 115 -0.18 -23.45 20.47
C ILE A 115 -0.14 -22.64 19.17
N PHE A 116 -0.73 -23.16 18.09
CA PHE A 116 -0.77 -22.44 16.82
C PHE A 116 -1.50 -21.09 16.96
N PHE A 117 -2.68 -21.07 17.58
CA PHE A 117 -3.44 -19.84 17.85
C PHE A 117 -2.63 -18.81 18.66
N LEU A 118 -2.02 -19.23 19.76
CA LEU A 118 -1.22 -18.33 20.60
C LEU A 118 0.03 -17.86 19.87
N GLY A 119 0.71 -18.75 19.13
CA GLY A 119 1.82 -18.40 18.26
C GLY A 119 1.44 -17.32 17.25
N SER A 120 0.38 -17.54 16.47
CA SER A 120 -0.12 -16.56 15.49
C SER A 120 -0.50 -15.22 16.12
N PHE A 121 -1.26 -15.24 17.23
CA PHE A 121 -1.66 -14.03 17.93
C PHE A 121 -0.46 -13.24 18.49
N LEU A 122 0.49 -13.93 19.12
CA LEU A 122 1.65 -13.30 19.73
C LEU A 122 2.68 -12.85 18.69
N THR A 123 2.85 -13.57 17.58
CA THR A 123 3.60 -13.11 16.39
C THR A 123 3.02 -11.78 15.91
N LEU A 124 1.70 -11.75 15.62
CA LEU A 124 1.02 -10.54 15.16
C LEU A 124 1.23 -9.38 16.14
N TYR A 125 0.97 -9.62 17.42
CA TYR A 125 1.12 -8.62 18.46
C TYR A 125 2.55 -8.08 18.56
N THR A 126 3.55 -8.97 18.60
CA THR A 126 4.96 -8.54 18.72
C THR A 126 5.49 -7.89 17.47
N ARG A 127 4.98 -8.22 16.28
CA ARG A 127 5.28 -7.49 15.04
C ARG A 127 4.75 -6.07 15.09
N LEU A 128 3.49 -5.87 15.47
CA LEU A 128 2.92 -4.54 15.61
C LEU A 128 3.76 -3.68 16.56
N ILE A 129 4.15 -4.24 17.70
CA ILE A 129 4.98 -3.54 18.68
C ILE A 129 6.38 -3.25 18.12
N LYS A 130 7.08 -4.25 17.59
CA LYS A 130 8.48 -4.07 17.17
C LYS A 130 8.63 -3.10 15.99
N ASP A 131 7.62 -3.00 15.13
CA ASP A 131 7.67 -2.19 13.92
C ASP A 131 7.06 -0.79 14.13
N LEU A 132 6.06 -0.64 15.02
CA LEU A 132 5.31 0.62 15.21
C LEU A 132 5.53 1.31 16.56
N ASP A 133 5.90 0.60 17.62
CA ASP A 133 6.15 1.13 18.97
C ASP A 133 7.67 1.06 19.20
N THR A 134 8.39 1.95 18.49
CA THR A 134 9.86 2.05 18.49
C THR A 134 10.27 3.41 19.03
N GLY A 135 10.25 3.55 20.35
CA GLY A 135 10.56 4.83 20.97
C GLY A 135 11.94 5.35 20.60
N THR A 136 12.01 6.59 20.11
CA THR A 136 13.26 7.33 20.01
C THR A 136 13.43 8.21 21.25
N GLY A 137 14.48 7.97 22.03
CA GLY A 137 14.91 8.89 23.10
C GLY A 137 14.43 8.61 24.54
N SER A 138 13.77 7.49 24.82
CA SER A 138 13.41 7.08 26.19
C SER A 138 13.73 5.60 26.45
N ALA A 139 14.09 5.26 27.68
CA ALA A 139 14.24 3.88 28.16
C ALA A 139 12.91 3.09 28.22
N THR A 140 11.86 3.59 27.57
CA THR A 140 10.50 3.03 27.49
C THR A 140 10.08 2.82 26.04
N ALA A 141 11.02 2.45 25.15
CA ALA A 141 10.81 2.34 23.70
C ALA A 141 9.85 1.23 23.25
N VAL A 142 9.10 0.63 24.17
CA VAL A 142 8.00 -0.30 23.96
C VAL A 142 7.05 -0.09 25.14
N ASP A 143 6.02 0.72 24.98
CA ASP A 143 5.07 1.05 26.06
C ASP A 143 3.63 0.54 25.79
N GLY A 144 3.41 -0.05 24.61
CA GLY A 144 2.14 -0.55 24.14
C GLY A 144 1.26 0.52 23.47
N LYS A 145 1.81 1.68 23.15
CA LYS A 145 1.15 2.74 22.38
C LYS A 145 2.00 3.10 21.18
N VAL A 146 1.31 3.57 20.15
CA VAL A 146 1.96 4.06 18.92
C VAL A 146 1.72 5.55 18.84
N GLU A 147 2.80 6.31 18.89
CA GLU A 147 2.81 7.77 18.90
C GLU A 147 3.20 8.32 17.52
N THR A 148 2.87 9.60 17.28
CA THR A 148 3.08 10.22 15.96
C THR A 148 4.55 10.19 15.52
N GLU A 149 5.50 10.38 16.45
CA GLU A 149 6.93 10.29 16.15
C GLU A 149 7.36 8.88 15.73
N GLU A 150 6.75 7.84 16.30
CA GLU A 150 7.04 6.44 15.95
C GLU A 150 6.44 6.09 14.58
N VAL A 151 5.25 6.60 14.29
CA VAL A 151 4.67 6.52 12.94
C VAL A 151 5.56 7.22 11.93
N ASP A 152 6.04 8.44 12.21
CA ASP A 152 6.95 9.19 11.35
C ASP A 152 8.29 8.47 11.16
N ASN A 153 8.80 7.79 12.19
CA ASN A 153 10.01 6.97 12.08
C ASN A 153 9.78 5.73 11.21
N PHE A 154 8.61 5.09 11.33
CA PHE A 154 8.24 3.90 10.56
C PHE A 154 8.02 4.23 9.07
N VAL A 155 7.20 5.25 8.79
CA VAL A 155 6.87 5.66 7.41
C VAL A 155 7.96 6.51 6.77
N GLY A 156 8.83 7.15 7.56
CA GLY A 156 9.77 8.20 7.13
C GLY A 156 9.17 9.60 7.27
N SER A 157 9.97 10.65 7.06
CA SER A 157 9.44 12.03 7.08
C SER A 157 8.35 12.21 6.02
N GLY A 158 7.24 12.84 6.43
CA GLY A 158 5.94 12.79 5.78
C GLY A 158 5.89 13.21 4.30
N LEU A 159 4.72 13.00 3.69
CA LEU A 159 4.44 13.41 2.32
C LEU A 159 4.77 14.89 2.13
N SER A 160 5.44 15.22 1.02
CA SER A 160 5.64 16.62 0.69
C SER A 160 4.28 17.27 0.42
N THR A 161 3.92 18.26 1.23
CA THR A 161 2.85 19.20 0.88
C THR A 161 3.44 20.21 -0.08
N PRO A 162 2.76 20.55 -1.18
CA PRO A 162 3.30 21.48 -2.14
C PRO A 162 3.51 22.84 -1.49
N SER A 163 4.66 23.46 -1.72
CA SER A 163 4.98 24.77 -1.17
C SER A 163 4.68 25.87 -2.19
N GLY A 164 3.75 26.78 -1.90
CA GLY A 164 3.46 27.95 -2.75
C GLY A 164 1.99 28.08 -3.16
N SER A 165 1.74 28.78 -4.28
CA SER A 165 0.40 28.96 -4.88
C SER A 165 -0.15 27.71 -5.56
N ASP A 166 0.71 26.74 -5.85
CA ASP A 166 0.40 25.58 -6.69
C ASP A 166 0.01 24.43 -5.76
N ALA A 167 -1.23 24.48 -5.26
CA ALA A 167 -1.77 23.57 -4.24
C ALA A 167 -1.84 22.09 -4.68
N ASP A 168 -1.48 21.79 -5.92
CA ASP A 168 -1.59 20.51 -6.59
C ASP A 168 -0.22 19.88 -6.93
N GLY A 169 0.88 20.57 -6.62
CA GLY A 169 2.24 20.10 -6.84
C GLY A 169 2.65 19.99 -8.31
N SER A 170 1.90 20.62 -9.22
CA SER A 170 2.18 20.58 -10.66
C SER A 170 2.42 21.98 -11.23
N THR A 171 3.37 22.11 -12.15
CA THR A 171 3.54 23.35 -12.93
C THR A 171 3.29 23.02 -14.39
N MET A 172 2.21 23.56 -14.94
CA MET A 172 1.80 23.35 -16.32
C MET A 172 1.72 24.68 -17.06
N THR A 173 2.14 24.66 -18.33
CA THR A 173 2.05 25.85 -19.19
C THR A 173 1.27 25.52 -20.45
N LYS A 174 0.26 26.35 -20.72
CA LYS A 174 -0.52 26.33 -21.96
C LYS A 174 0.35 26.79 -23.13
N THR A 175 0.24 26.12 -24.27
CA THR A 175 0.86 26.57 -25.52
C THR A 175 -0.14 27.35 -26.38
N ASP A 176 0.36 28.01 -27.42
CA ASP A 176 -0.48 28.58 -28.47
C ASP A 176 -0.95 27.52 -29.49
N PHE A 177 -0.73 26.23 -29.22
CA PHE A 177 -1.05 25.12 -30.11
C PHE A 177 -2.35 24.43 -29.71
N ILE A 178 -3.20 24.17 -30.70
CA ILE A 178 -4.38 23.31 -30.57
C ILE A 178 -4.19 22.13 -31.51
N GLN A 179 -4.10 20.93 -30.96
CA GLN A 179 -4.18 19.72 -31.76
C GLN A 179 -5.64 19.50 -32.16
N PHE A 180 -5.93 19.22 -33.41
CA PHE A 180 -7.28 18.86 -33.83
C PHE A 180 -7.25 17.65 -34.75
N GLN A 181 -8.31 16.85 -34.67
CA GLN A 181 -8.50 15.68 -35.51
C GLN A 181 -9.51 16.01 -36.61
N ILE A 182 -9.16 15.67 -37.84
CA ILE A 182 -10.12 15.52 -38.93
C ILE A 182 -10.06 14.07 -39.43
N SER A 183 -11.06 13.65 -40.21
CA SER A 183 -11.23 12.24 -40.61
C SER A 183 -10.00 11.54 -41.20
N ASP A 184 -9.01 12.28 -41.71
CA ASP A 184 -7.81 11.77 -42.35
C ASP A 184 -6.51 11.89 -41.50
N GLY A 185 -6.56 12.46 -40.28
CA GLY A 185 -5.36 12.58 -39.43
C GLY A 185 -5.46 13.64 -38.34
N TYR A 186 -4.33 13.86 -37.66
CA TYR A 186 -4.16 14.88 -36.62
C TYR A 186 -3.29 16.03 -37.13
N TYR A 187 -3.59 17.21 -36.63
CA TYR A 187 -2.99 18.46 -37.08
C TYR A 187 -2.80 19.40 -35.91
N ILE A 188 -1.78 20.26 -35.98
CA ILE A 188 -1.57 21.34 -35.02
C ILE A 188 -1.99 22.65 -35.64
N PHE A 189 -2.92 23.34 -35.01
CA PHE A 189 -3.21 24.75 -35.24
C PHE A 189 -2.31 25.59 -34.34
N ASP A 190 -1.46 26.42 -34.94
CA ASP A 190 -0.60 27.35 -34.23
C ASP A 190 -1.23 28.75 -34.24
N SER A 191 -1.62 29.21 -33.05
CA SER A 191 -2.25 30.50 -32.82
C SER A 191 -1.27 31.62 -32.47
N THR A 192 0.05 31.39 -32.54
CA THR A 192 1.05 32.43 -32.28
C THR A 192 0.83 33.64 -33.21
N THR A 193 0.23 34.69 -32.65
CA THR A 193 -0.16 35.87 -33.40
C THR A 193 1.06 36.74 -33.67
N ALA A 194 1.74 36.52 -34.78
CA ALA A 194 2.39 37.62 -35.47
C ALA A 194 1.30 38.41 -36.21
N ASN A 195 1.13 39.70 -35.88
CA ASN A 195 0.18 40.58 -36.56
C ASN A 195 0.29 40.41 -38.09
N ASN A 196 -0.82 40.09 -38.76
CA ASN A 196 -0.96 39.86 -40.21
C ASN A 196 -0.35 38.56 -40.79
N VAL A 197 0.00 37.57 -39.96
CA VAL A 197 0.33 36.22 -40.46
C VAL A 197 -0.91 35.33 -40.34
N PRO A 198 -1.37 34.68 -41.42
CA PRO A 198 -2.42 33.66 -41.33
C PRO A 198 -2.00 32.57 -40.34
N PRO A 199 -2.92 32.03 -39.53
CA PRO A 199 -2.57 30.95 -38.62
C PRO A 199 -1.99 29.76 -39.38
N SER A 200 -0.99 29.11 -38.78
CA SER A 200 -0.33 27.98 -39.40
C SER A 200 -0.98 26.67 -38.95
N VAL A 201 -1.22 25.78 -39.90
CA VAL A 201 -1.59 24.39 -39.63
C VAL A 201 -0.42 23.48 -39.98
N TYR A 202 -0.09 22.54 -39.11
CA TYR A 202 0.98 21.55 -39.32
C TYR A 202 0.42 20.12 -39.21
N ALA A 203 1.10 19.14 -39.80
CA ALA A 203 0.75 17.75 -39.55
C ALA A 203 1.24 17.32 -38.17
N ASP A 204 0.45 16.47 -37.53
CA ASP A 204 0.80 15.73 -36.33
C ASP A 204 0.56 14.25 -36.63
N THR A 205 1.53 13.62 -37.29
CA THR A 205 1.45 12.22 -37.74
C THR A 205 1.54 11.23 -36.59
N GLU A 206 2.23 11.58 -35.51
CA GLU A 206 2.31 10.77 -34.29
C GLU A 206 1.13 11.04 -33.34
N ALA A 207 0.27 12.02 -33.64
CA ALA A 207 -0.84 12.46 -32.80
C ALA A 207 -0.40 12.83 -31.38
N ASP A 208 0.81 13.37 -31.23
CA ASP A 208 1.48 13.59 -29.94
C ASP A 208 1.28 15.00 -29.38
N GLY A 209 0.78 15.93 -30.20
CA GLY A 209 0.62 17.35 -29.84
C GLY A 209 1.77 18.24 -30.31
N SER A 210 2.74 17.68 -31.03
CA SER A 210 3.88 18.37 -31.63
C SER A 210 3.67 18.51 -33.14
N ALA A 211 4.24 19.57 -33.73
CA ALA A 211 4.27 19.72 -35.18
C ALA A 211 5.43 18.92 -35.78
N ASP A 212 5.14 17.94 -36.63
CA ASP A 212 6.17 17.09 -37.27
C ASP A 212 6.88 17.79 -38.44
N ASN A 213 6.24 18.81 -38.99
CA ASN A 213 6.76 19.56 -40.13
C ASN A 213 6.83 21.06 -39.83
N SER A 214 7.81 21.72 -40.44
CA SER A 214 8.00 23.17 -40.34
C SER A 214 7.24 23.94 -41.42
N THR A 215 6.67 23.25 -42.40
CA THR A 215 5.90 23.85 -43.50
C THR A 215 4.43 23.79 -43.19
N SER A 216 3.77 24.95 -43.12
CA SER A 216 2.34 24.97 -42.90
C SER A 216 1.58 24.32 -44.07
N LEU A 217 0.64 23.45 -43.72
CA LEU A 217 -0.35 22.84 -44.59
C LEU A 217 -1.58 23.73 -44.81
N PHE A 218 -1.60 24.94 -44.25
CA PHE A 218 -2.73 25.85 -44.43
C PHE A 218 -2.84 26.26 -45.91
N ASP A 219 -3.78 25.63 -46.60
CA ASP A 219 -4.04 25.85 -48.01
C ASP A 219 -5.01 27.02 -48.19
N ASN A 220 -4.47 28.18 -48.59
CA ASN A 220 -5.27 29.37 -48.91
C ASN A 220 -6.28 29.14 -50.06
N SER A 221 -6.14 28.07 -50.85
CA SER A 221 -7.09 27.69 -51.89
C SER A 221 -8.25 26.82 -51.39
N ASN A 222 -8.12 26.18 -50.22
CA ASN A 222 -9.20 25.45 -49.55
C ASN A 222 -9.18 25.63 -48.02
N PRO A 223 -9.38 26.86 -47.52
CA PRO A 223 -9.36 27.14 -46.08
C PRO A 223 -10.49 26.43 -45.32
N GLN A 224 -11.53 25.97 -46.03
CA GLN A 224 -12.65 25.25 -45.41
C GLN A 224 -12.22 23.92 -44.78
N LYS A 225 -11.19 23.25 -45.31
CA LYS A 225 -10.72 21.95 -44.77
C LYS A 225 -10.40 22.03 -43.28
N PHE A 226 -9.82 23.14 -42.83
CA PHE A 226 -9.31 23.32 -41.47
C PHE A 226 -10.25 24.11 -40.55
N LEU A 227 -11.50 24.35 -40.98
CA LEU A 227 -12.49 25.01 -40.13
C LEU A 227 -12.98 24.10 -39.00
N PRO A 228 -13.29 24.66 -37.81
CA PRO A 228 -13.73 23.88 -36.65
C PRO A 228 -14.94 22.98 -36.88
N ASN A 229 -15.82 23.30 -37.82
CA ASN A 229 -16.99 22.46 -38.15
C ASN A 229 -16.64 21.11 -38.76
N ASN A 230 -15.39 20.91 -39.21
CA ASN A 230 -14.90 19.65 -39.74
C ASN A 230 -14.09 18.84 -38.73
N TRP A 231 -13.82 19.42 -37.55
CA TRP A 231 -13.01 18.77 -36.52
C TRP A 231 -13.86 17.73 -35.77
N LEU A 232 -13.26 16.57 -35.49
CA LEU A 232 -13.83 15.51 -34.65
C LEU A 232 -13.46 15.69 -33.18
N ALA A 233 -12.23 16.18 -32.93
CA ALA A 233 -11.69 16.46 -31.61
C ALA A 233 -10.79 17.70 -31.69
N ALA A 234 -10.68 18.43 -30.59
CA ALA A 234 -9.81 19.58 -30.42
C ALA A 234 -9.19 19.56 -29.03
N ASN A 235 -7.86 19.48 -28.95
CA ASN A 235 -7.13 19.37 -27.71
C ASN A 235 -6.18 20.55 -27.56
N GLN A 236 -6.33 21.32 -26.49
CA GLN A 236 -5.35 22.33 -26.13
C GLN A 236 -4.03 21.62 -25.77
N VAL A 237 -2.94 22.00 -26.43
CA VAL A 237 -1.63 21.44 -26.08
C VAL A 237 -1.12 22.18 -24.83
N VAL A 238 -0.69 21.40 -23.85
CA VAL A 238 -0.13 21.87 -22.57
C VAL A 238 1.14 21.05 -22.35
N TYR A 239 2.16 21.64 -21.73
CA TYR A 239 3.27 20.85 -21.24
C TYR A 239 3.42 20.93 -19.73
N LEU A 240 3.74 19.78 -19.13
CA LEU A 240 4.11 19.65 -17.73
C LEU A 240 5.59 20.03 -17.57
N GLU A 241 5.85 21.09 -16.83
CA GLU A 241 7.19 21.59 -16.55
C GLU A 241 7.82 20.88 -15.35
N LYS A 242 7.03 20.76 -14.29
CA LYS A 242 7.44 20.20 -13.01
C LYS A 242 6.28 19.40 -12.41
N LEU A 243 6.64 18.29 -11.77
CA LEU A 243 5.76 17.54 -10.89
C LEU A 243 6.52 17.32 -9.60
N GLU A 244 5.95 17.74 -8.48
CA GLU A 244 6.52 17.49 -7.17
C GLU A 244 6.29 16.02 -6.79
N ASP A 245 7.37 15.34 -6.43
CA ASP A 245 7.31 13.97 -5.95
C ASP A 245 6.68 13.96 -4.54
N PRO A 246 5.47 13.39 -4.35
CA PRO A 246 4.79 13.42 -3.06
C PRO A 246 5.54 12.64 -1.97
N PHE A 247 6.51 11.80 -2.34
CA PHE A 247 7.34 11.01 -1.42
C PHE A 247 8.77 11.54 -1.29
N SER A 248 9.08 12.70 -1.88
CA SER A 248 10.40 13.36 -1.76
C SER A 248 10.79 13.71 -0.32
N GLY A 249 9.81 13.74 0.60
CA GLY A 249 10.03 13.88 2.04
C GLY A 249 10.82 12.73 2.68
N GLY A 250 11.06 11.62 1.98
CA GLY A 250 11.83 10.49 2.52
C GLY A 250 10.97 9.32 3.01
N VAL A 251 9.72 9.24 2.54
CA VAL A 251 8.83 8.12 2.84
C VAL A 251 9.43 6.81 2.34
N ASN A 252 9.53 5.81 3.23
CA ASN A 252 10.03 4.48 2.90
C ASN A 252 8.88 3.55 2.49
N THR A 253 8.50 3.64 1.22
CA THR A 253 7.38 2.89 0.65
C THR A 253 7.56 1.37 0.77
N ASN A 254 8.80 0.88 0.75
CA ASN A 254 9.10 -0.56 0.86
C ASN A 254 8.85 -1.09 2.29
N ASN A 255 9.16 -0.30 3.32
CA ASN A 255 8.84 -0.69 4.70
C ASN A 255 7.34 -0.85 4.87
N ILE A 256 6.55 0.11 4.35
CA ILE A 256 5.10 0.11 4.45
C ILE A 256 4.50 -1.11 3.75
N THR A 257 4.85 -1.36 2.48
CA THR A 257 4.25 -2.46 1.72
C THR A 257 4.66 -3.83 2.25
N THR A 258 5.91 -4.00 2.68
CA THR A 258 6.40 -5.25 3.29
C THR A 258 5.68 -5.54 4.60
N PHE A 259 5.58 -4.56 5.48
CA PHE A 259 4.87 -4.68 6.76
C PHE A 259 3.40 -5.06 6.56
N MET A 260 2.71 -4.43 5.60
CA MET A 260 1.31 -4.73 5.32
C MET A 260 1.11 -6.13 4.72
N GLY A 261 2.04 -6.61 3.87
CA GLY A 261 2.03 -7.99 3.37
C GLY A 261 2.24 -9.02 4.49
N ASP A 262 3.19 -8.76 5.40
CA ASP A 262 3.42 -9.59 6.58
C ASP A 262 2.18 -9.61 7.51
N LEU A 263 1.53 -8.46 7.70
CA LEU A 263 0.30 -8.34 8.50
C LEU A 263 -0.83 -9.21 7.96
N ILE A 264 -1.03 -9.27 6.63
CA ILE A 264 -2.04 -10.14 6.01
C ILE A 264 -1.71 -11.62 6.23
N THR A 265 -0.44 -11.98 6.18
CA THR A 265 0.01 -13.35 6.47
C THR A 265 -0.35 -13.72 7.91
N ASP A 266 0.01 -12.87 8.87
CA ASP A 266 -0.28 -13.09 10.29
C ASP A 266 -1.79 -13.14 10.58
N LEU A 267 -2.59 -12.30 9.92
CA LEU A 267 -4.06 -12.32 10.01
C LEU A 267 -4.68 -13.58 9.40
N THR A 268 -4.09 -14.10 8.32
CA THR A 268 -4.52 -15.35 7.69
C THR A 268 -4.23 -16.55 8.60
N ASP A 269 -3.06 -16.57 9.25
CA ASP A 269 -2.73 -17.56 10.26
C ASP A 269 -3.70 -17.49 11.46
N LEU A 270 -4.01 -16.27 11.92
CA LEU A 270 -4.96 -16.06 13.01
C LEU A 270 -6.37 -16.55 12.63
N GLU A 271 -6.88 -16.23 11.45
CA GLU A 271 -8.16 -16.77 10.95
C GLU A 271 -8.16 -18.30 10.93
N ASN A 272 -7.14 -18.91 10.31
CA ASN A 272 -7.02 -20.36 10.21
C ASN A 272 -6.98 -21.03 11.58
N SER A 273 -6.32 -20.40 12.55
CA SER A 273 -6.23 -20.89 13.92
C SER A 273 -7.60 -20.85 14.64
N LEU A 274 -8.38 -19.78 14.45
CA LEU A 274 -9.73 -19.64 15.00
C LEU A 274 -10.66 -20.72 14.42
N LEU A 275 -10.62 -20.94 13.11
CA LEU A 275 -11.38 -22.01 12.45
C LEU A 275 -10.98 -23.39 12.97
N ALA A 276 -9.69 -23.66 13.16
CA ALA A 276 -9.20 -24.93 13.68
C ALA A 276 -9.65 -25.20 15.13
N LEU A 277 -9.80 -24.14 15.93
CA LEU A 277 -10.38 -24.16 17.28
C LEU A 277 -11.91 -24.29 17.28
N GLY A 278 -12.55 -24.27 16.11
CA GLY A 278 -14.00 -24.45 15.96
C GLY A 278 -14.80 -23.16 16.10
N VAL A 279 -14.17 -21.99 15.98
CA VAL A 279 -14.88 -20.72 15.85
C VAL A 279 -15.61 -20.71 14.50
N ASP A 280 -16.87 -20.29 14.52
CA ASP A 280 -17.70 -20.24 13.32
C ASP A 280 -17.13 -19.24 12.31
N SER A 281 -17.07 -19.62 11.03
CA SER A 281 -16.65 -18.74 9.93
C SER A 281 -17.53 -17.49 9.81
N ASP A 282 -18.76 -17.56 10.31
CA ASP A 282 -19.69 -16.42 10.36
C ASP A 282 -19.57 -15.58 11.64
N SER A 283 -18.61 -15.89 12.53
CA SER A 283 -18.34 -15.07 13.71
C SER A 283 -17.88 -13.67 13.34
N ASP A 284 -18.20 -12.69 14.19
CA ASP A 284 -17.81 -11.29 13.99
C ASP A 284 -16.28 -11.16 13.87
N SER A 285 -15.51 -11.88 14.69
CA SER A 285 -14.05 -11.85 14.64
C SER A 285 -13.47 -12.33 13.30
N ILE A 286 -14.01 -13.41 12.72
CA ILE A 286 -13.56 -13.90 11.41
C ILE A 286 -13.99 -12.96 10.29
N LYS A 287 -15.19 -12.38 10.39
CA LYS A 287 -15.67 -11.36 9.44
C LYS A 287 -14.82 -10.10 9.47
N ASP A 288 -14.47 -9.60 10.65
CA ASP A 288 -13.63 -8.41 10.81
C ASP A 288 -12.23 -8.64 10.24
N ILE A 289 -11.62 -9.81 10.49
CA ILE A 289 -10.33 -10.18 9.89
C ILE A 289 -10.44 -10.23 8.36
N ASN A 290 -11.50 -10.85 7.82
CA ASN A 290 -11.68 -10.97 6.38
C ASN A 290 -12.00 -9.62 5.70
N ASP A 291 -12.79 -8.76 6.33
CA ASP A 291 -13.08 -7.41 5.82
C ASP A 291 -11.79 -6.58 5.76
N PHE A 292 -11.00 -6.59 6.84
CA PHE A 292 -9.72 -5.88 6.88
C PHE A 292 -8.76 -6.36 5.78
N LYS A 293 -8.55 -7.67 5.64
CA LYS A 293 -7.70 -8.24 4.57
C LYS A 293 -8.21 -7.88 3.18
N THR A 294 -9.53 -7.98 2.94
CA THR A 294 -10.12 -7.69 1.61
C THR A 294 -10.03 -6.21 1.24
N LYS A 295 -10.04 -5.31 2.22
CA LYS A 295 -9.82 -3.87 2.00
C LYS A 295 -8.36 -3.57 1.69
N LEU A 296 -7.44 -4.26 2.37
CA LEU A 296 -5.99 -4.07 2.22
C LEU A 296 -5.42 -4.72 0.96
N ASP A 297 -5.93 -5.88 0.53
CA ASP A 297 -5.56 -6.59 -0.70
C ASP A 297 -6.71 -6.52 -1.71
N ASN A 298 -6.88 -5.34 -2.30
CA ASN A 298 -8.02 -5.03 -3.15
C ASN A 298 -7.70 -5.03 -4.65
N GLY A 299 -6.46 -5.38 -5.04
CA GLY A 299 -5.99 -5.37 -6.43
C GLY A 299 -5.77 -3.95 -6.96
N ALA A 300 -5.33 -3.02 -6.10
CA ALA A 300 -5.14 -1.60 -6.39
C ALA A 300 -6.40 -0.91 -6.96
N THR A 301 -7.60 -1.33 -6.53
CA THR A 301 -8.86 -0.70 -6.91
C THR A 301 -9.30 0.32 -5.87
N CYS A 302 -8.96 1.59 -6.09
CA CYS A 302 -9.44 2.70 -5.26
C CYS A 302 -10.62 3.42 -5.94
N PRO A 303 -11.85 3.33 -5.42
CA PRO A 303 -13.00 4.02 -6.01
C PRO A 303 -12.89 5.55 -5.92
N SER A 304 -12.16 6.06 -4.94
CA SER A 304 -11.89 7.48 -4.77
C SER A 304 -10.65 7.66 -3.91
N LEU A 305 -9.58 8.25 -4.44
CA LEU A 305 -8.48 8.83 -3.65
C LEU A 305 -8.88 10.24 -3.26
N VAL A 306 -9.29 10.44 -2.02
CA VAL A 306 -9.87 11.70 -1.53
C VAL A 306 -8.86 12.53 -0.72
N SER A 307 -7.84 11.90 -0.11
CA SER A 307 -7.07 12.54 0.96
C SER A 307 -5.84 13.34 0.52
N ASN A 308 -5.24 13.09 -0.65
CA ASN A 308 -4.08 13.84 -1.14
C ASN A 308 -4.20 14.27 -2.62
N PRO A 309 -4.38 15.58 -2.91
CA PRO A 309 -4.56 16.07 -4.27
C PRO A 309 -3.33 15.86 -5.16
N ASN A 310 -2.11 15.99 -4.63
CA ASN A 310 -0.86 15.81 -5.38
C ASN A 310 -0.68 14.37 -5.84
N LEU A 311 -0.93 13.41 -4.93
CA LEU A 311 -0.85 12.00 -5.27
C LEU A 311 -1.86 11.64 -6.36
N LYS A 312 -3.11 12.10 -6.23
CA LYS A 312 -4.16 11.83 -7.22
C LYS A 312 -3.82 12.41 -8.59
N ILE A 313 -3.21 13.60 -8.65
CA ILE A 313 -2.78 14.22 -9.91
C ILE A 313 -1.59 13.47 -10.51
N ALA A 314 -0.61 13.09 -9.69
CA ALA A 314 0.54 12.33 -10.16
C ALA A 314 0.13 10.95 -10.70
N GLU A 315 -0.82 10.26 -10.05
CA GLU A 315 -1.40 9.02 -10.58
C GLU A 315 -2.20 9.24 -11.87
N LEU A 316 -3.00 10.31 -11.94
CA LEU A 316 -3.74 10.66 -13.15
C LEU A 316 -2.78 10.87 -14.33
N PHE A 317 -1.64 11.50 -14.11
CA PHE A 317 -0.59 11.64 -15.11
C PHE A 317 0.00 10.29 -15.49
N VAL A 318 0.42 9.46 -14.54
CA VAL A 318 1.00 8.13 -14.83
C VAL A 318 0.02 7.26 -15.63
N LYS A 319 -1.28 7.29 -15.30
CA LYS A 319 -2.31 6.50 -15.96
C LYS A 319 -2.58 6.91 -17.40
N ASN A 320 -2.65 8.22 -17.65
CA ASN A 320 -3.09 8.74 -18.95
C ASN A 320 -1.93 9.07 -19.89
N THR A 321 -0.67 8.93 -19.45
CA THR A 321 0.50 9.32 -20.26
C THR A 321 1.49 8.18 -20.48
N GLN A 322 2.32 8.35 -21.51
CA GLN A 322 3.26 7.32 -21.93
C GLN A 322 4.64 7.46 -21.29
N GLU A 323 5.16 6.35 -20.78
CA GLU A 323 6.52 6.29 -20.25
C GLU A 323 7.55 6.42 -21.36
N THR A 324 7.40 5.66 -22.43
CA THR A 324 8.37 5.52 -23.51
C THR A 324 7.76 5.89 -24.84
N SER A 325 8.59 6.14 -25.85
CA SER A 325 8.09 6.42 -27.18
C SER A 325 7.33 5.23 -27.79
N ILE A 326 6.14 5.50 -28.33
CA ILE A 326 5.28 4.50 -28.99
C ILE A 326 4.93 4.86 -30.46
N GLY A 327 5.33 6.04 -30.94
CA GLY A 327 5.14 6.51 -32.32
C GLY A 327 3.70 6.87 -32.72
N ASN A 328 2.68 6.53 -31.91
CA ASN A 328 1.31 6.99 -32.10
C ASN A 328 0.64 7.20 -30.74
N TYR A 329 0.30 8.44 -30.42
CA TYR A 329 -0.26 8.86 -29.15
C TYR A 329 -1.75 9.20 -29.24
N ALA A 330 -2.45 8.81 -30.30
CA ALA A 330 -3.85 9.19 -30.56
C ALA A 330 -4.78 9.01 -29.34
N ASP A 331 -4.61 7.93 -28.59
CA ASP A 331 -5.45 7.57 -27.42
C ASP A 331 -4.75 7.80 -26.07
N THR A 332 -3.62 8.53 -26.05
CA THR A 332 -2.76 8.68 -24.87
C THR A 332 -2.28 10.12 -24.72
N ASN A 333 -1.76 10.47 -23.53
CA ASN A 333 -1.45 11.84 -23.13
C ASN A 333 -2.65 12.79 -23.26
N LEU A 334 -3.87 12.26 -23.18
CA LEU A 334 -5.11 13.01 -23.35
C LEU A 334 -5.84 13.07 -22.02
N PHE A 335 -6.32 14.27 -21.70
CA PHE A 335 -7.06 14.55 -20.49
C PHE A 335 -8.32 15.30 -20.87
N THR A 336 -9.43 14.97 -20.23
CA THR A 336 -10.60 15.84 -20.24
C THR A 336 -10.35 17.04 -19.32
N VAL A 337 -11.00 18.17 -19.62
CA VAL A 337 -10.95 19.34 -18.74
C VAL A 337 -11.46 18.98 -17.33
N ALA A 338 -12.47 18.11 -17.25
CA ALA A 338 -13.00 17.61 -15.97
C ALA A 338 -11.98 16.80 -15.15
N GLU A 339 -11.13 16.01 -15.79
CA GLU A 339 -10.08 15.24 -15.08
C GLU A 339 -9.00 16.14 -14.47
N LEU A 340 -8.69 17.28 -15.09
CA LEU A 340 -7.69 18.23 -14.60
C LEU A 340 -8.26 19.30 -13.66
N VAL A 341 -9.52 19.73 -13.88
CA VAL A 341 -10.19 20.78 -13.09
C VAL A 341 -10.98 20.20 -11.90
N GLY A 342 -11.29 18.90 -11.90
CA GLY A 342 -12.16 18.20 -10.95
C GLY A 342 -11.55 17.77 -9.61
N GLN A 343 -10.72 18.62 -8.98
CA GLN A 343 -10.30 18.50 -7.57
C GLN A 343 -10.69 19.69 -6.69
N GLY A 344 -11.36 20.72 -7.23
CA GLY A 344 -11.67 21.90 -6.41
C GLY A 344 -12.80 22.80 -6.90
N GLU A 345 -12.91 23.06 -8.20
CA GLU A 345 -13.96 23.96 -8.69
C GLU A 345 -14.62 23.38 -9.93
N ALA A 346 -15.93 23.18 -9.87
CA ALA A 346 -16.73 22.94 -11.05
C ALA A 346 -16.75 24.24 -11.88
N ASP A 347 -15.69 24.48 -12.66
CA ASP A 347 -15.80 25.42 -13.75
C ASP A 347 -16.80 24.82 -14.75
N THR A 348 -18.03 25.32 -14.64
CA THR A 348 -19.17 24.96 -15.48
C THR A 348 -19.17 25.78 -16.76
N SER A 349 -18.12 26.57 -17.03
CA SER A 349 -17.97 27.18 -18.33
C SER A 349 -17.84 26.07 -19.36
N THR A 350 -18.89 25.94 -20.18
CA THR A 350 -18.81 25.16 -21.40
C THR A 350 -17.85 25.92 -22.31
N ASP A 351 -16.56 25.63 -22.22
CA ASP A 351 -15.62 26.05 -23.23
C ASP A 351 -16.14 25.52 -24.57
N SER A 352 -16.58 26.43 -25.42
CA SER A 352 -17.18 26.11 -26.71
C SER A 352 -16.35 26.78 -27.77
N ILE A 353 -15.83 26.01 -28.71
CA ILE A 353 -15.27 26.56 -29.95
C ILE A 353 -16.47 26.84 -30.86
N PRO A 354 -16.73 28.11 -31.27
CA PRO A 354 -17.87 28.42 -32.11
C PRO A 354 -17.89 27.57 -33.39
N GLY A 355 -18.99 26.84 -33.62
CA GLY A 355 -19.16 25.98 -34.79
C GLY A 355 -18.50 24.61 -34.70
N PHE A 356 -17.88 24.26 -33.56
CA PHE A 356 -17.35 22.93 -33.26
C PHE A 356 -18.37 22.14 -32.43
N ALA A 357 -18.59 20.88 -32.77
CA ALA A 357 -19.46 19.96 -32.03
C ALA A 357 -18.74 18.70 -31.55
N GLY A 358 -17.42 18.63 -31.71
CA GLY A 358 -16.60 17.50 -31.30
C GLY A 358 -16.16 17.58 -29.84
N THR A 359 -15.25 16.69 -29.44
CA THR A 359 -14.73 16.63 -28.07
C THR A 359 -13.61 17.63 -27.84
N ILE A 360 -13.64 18.30 -26.68
CA ILE A 360 -12.56 19.19 -26.23
C ILE A 360 -11.75 18.50 -25.14
N GLY A 361 -10.43 18.53 -25.27
CA GLY A 361 -9.52 17.95 -24.29
C GLY A 361 -8.24 18.76 -24.12
N ILE A 362 -7.31 18.17 -23.38
CA ILE A 362 -5.96 18.65 -23.16
C ILE A 362 -5.01 17.56 -23.63
N LYS A 363 -4.09 17.92 -24.53
CA LYS A 363 -3.00 17.06 -24.97
C LYS A 363 -1.74 17.45 -24.21
N MET A 364 -1.16 16.50 -23.49
CA MET A 364 -0.01 16.76 -22.64
C MET A 364 1.31 16.38 -23.33
N LEU A 365 2.26 17.30 -23.26
CA LEU A 365 3.67 17.07 -23.52
C LEU A 365 4.46 17.24 -22.21
N PHE A 366 5.72 16.84 -22.21
CA PHE A 366 6.61 16.93 -21.06
C PHE A 366 7.80 17.80 -21.37
N ARG A 367 8.18 18.67 -20.45
CA ARG A 367 9.40 19.45 -20.59
C ARG A 367 10.62 18.54 -20.40
N GLN A 368 11.52 18.50 -21.39
CA GLN A 368 12.80 17.80 -21.26
C GLN A 368 13.90 18.73 -20.74
N ASN A 369 13.91 19.98 -21.22
CA ASN A 369 14.85 21.03 -20.83
C ASN A 369 14.16 22.40 -21.00
N SER A 370 14.84 23.52 -20.77
CA SER A 370 14.20 24.85 -20.80
C SER A 370 13.51 25.23 -22.11
N THR A 371 13.81 24.56 -23.23
CA THR A 371 13.28 24.91 -24.56
C THR A 371 12.62 23.75 -25.31
N THR A 372 12.82 22.51 -24.87
CA THR A 372 12.38 21.31 -25.59
C THR A 372 11.30 20.57 -24.81
N THR A 373 10.29 20.11 -25.55
CA THR A 373 9.24 19.23 -25.05
C THR A 373 9.31 17.88 -25.77
N ILE A 374 8.80 16.85 -25.12
CA ILE A 374 8.72 15.48 -25.64
C ILE A 374 7.36 14.85 -25.27
N PRO A 375 6.88 13.85 -26.01
CA PRO A 375 5.57 13.25 -25.77
C PRO A 375 5.57 12.08 -24.77
N TYR A 376 6.69 11.79 -24.11
CA TYR A 376 6.77 10.69 -23.14
C TYR A 376 7.62 11.10 -21.93
N TRP A 377 7.31 10.59 -20.74
CA TRP A 377 7.85 11.17 -19.51
C TRP A 377 9.19 10.58 -19.04
N SER A 378 9.63 9.43 -19.57
CA SER A 378 10.90 8.81 -19.12
C SER A 378 12.15 9.60 -19.49
N ASP A 379 12.07 10.50 -20.47
CA ASP A 379 13.15 11.43 -20.85
C ASP A 379 12.84 12.89 -20.50
N ALA A 380 11.80 13.13 -19.69
CA ALA A 380 11.43 14.46 -19.24
C ALA A 380 12.44 15.03 -18.23
N SER A 381 12.17 16.24 -17.74
CA SER A 381 12.92 16.86 -16.65
C SER A 381 13.02 15.91 -15.46
N THR A 382 14.13 15.98 -14.73
CA THR A 382 14.41 15.08 -13.60
C THR A 382 13.27 15.04 -12.59
N ASP A 383 12.64 16.18 -12.30
CA ASP A 383 11.55 16.29 -11.34
C ASP A 383 10.34 15.47 -11.81
N VAL A 384 9.90 15.68 -13.06
CA VAL A 384 8.79 14.91 -13.67
C VAL A 384 9.14 13.43 -13.73
N LYS A 385 10.29 13.08 -14.30
CA LYS A 385 10.73 11.68 -14.46
C LYS A 385 10.76 10.95 -13.12
N SER A 386 11.36 11.56 -12.10
CA SER A 386 11.55 10.91 -10.79
C SER A 386 10.21 10.72 -10.08
N ALA A 387 9.36 11.75 -10.08
CA ALA A 387 8.01 11.65 -9.51
C ALA A 387 7.20 10.55 -10.21
N MET A 388 7.10 10.59 -11.54
CA MET A 388 6.34 9.63 -12.34
C MET A 388 6.86 8.19 -12.18
N THR A 389 8.19 8.00 -12.16
CA THR A 389 8.82 6.68 -11.94
C THR A 389 8.45 6.13 -10.57
N ARG A 390 8.51 6.96 -9.53
CA ARG A 390 8.20 6.53 -8.17
C ARG A 390 6.73 6.18 -8.04
N ILE A 391 5.82 7.04 -8.52
CA ILE A 391 4.37 6.78 -8.53
C ILE A 391 4.02 5.51 -9.31
N LYS A 392 4.59 5.34 -10.50
CA LYS A 392 4.38 4.12 -11.29
C LYS A 392 4.84 2.87 -10.54
N GLY A 393 5.93 2.97 -9.77
CA GLY A 393 6.41 1.88 -8.91
C GLY A 393 5.44 1.49 -7.78
N LEU A 394 4.46 2.34 -7.44
CA LEU A 394 3.50 2.10 -6.37
C LEU A 394 2.30 1.26 -6.79
N GLY A 395 2.01 1.17 -8.08
CA GLY A 395 0.91 0.39 -8.63
C GLY A 395 1.48 -0.73 -9.48
N SER A 396 2.01 -1.79 -8.85
CA SER A 396 2.55 -2.90 -9.62
C SER A 396 1.45 -3.45 -10.54
N ASN A 397 1.70 -3.48 -11.86
CA ASN A 397 0.76 -3.97 -12.89
C ASN A 397 0.38 -5.47 -12.72
N SER A 398 0.83 -6.12 -11.64
CA SER A 398 0.64 -7.54 -11.34
C SER A 398 -0.26 -7.80 -10.14
N ALA A 399 -0.57 -6.79 -9.32
CA ALA A 399 -1.40 -6.99 -8.12
C ALA A 399 -2.85 -7.28 -8.52
N SER A 400 -3.37 -8.39 -8.02
CA SER A 400 -4.75 -8.85 -8.18
C SER A 400 -5.37 -9.01 -6.80
N LYS A 401 -6.66 -8.74 -6.69
CA LYS A 401 -7.39 -8.91 -5.43
C LYS A 401 -7.14 -10.31 -4.81
N ASN A 402 -6.72 -10.32 -3.55
CA ASN A 402 -6.42 -11.51 -2.74
C ASN A 402 -5.22 -12.32 -3.27
N ASP A 403 -4.24 -11.70 -3.91
CA ASP A 403 -3.02 -12.38 -4.36
C ASP A 403 -1.89 -12.38 -3.33
N GLY A 404 -2.07 -11.67 -2.20
CA GLY A 404 -1.10 -11.54 -1.12
C GLY A 404 0.03 -10.54 -1.41
N ILE A 405 -0.04 -9.79 -2.52
CA ILE A 405 0.94 -8.78 -2.90
C ILE A 405 0.36 -7.40 -2.58
N ILE A 406 0.91 -6.71 -1.59
CA ILE A 406 0.45 -5.38 -1.19
C ILE A 406 1.25 -4.28 -1.85
N THR A 407 0.53 -3.41 -2.54
CA THR A 407 1.03 -2.20 -3.18
C THR A 407 0.72 -0.97 -2.33
N LEU A 408 1.50 0.10 -2.46
CA LEU A 408 1.24 1.31 -1.67
C LEU A 408 -0.12 1.93 -2.03
N SER A 409 -0.54 1.79 -3.29
CA SER A 409 -1.87 2.22 -3.76
C SER A 409 -3.00 1.56 -2.98
N GLU A 410 -2.85 0.28 -2.65
CA GLU A 410 -3.81 -0.46 -1.83
C GLU A 410 -3.80 -0.02 -0.38
N VAL A 411 -2.62 0.25 0.19
CA VAL A 411 -2.51 0.78 1.56
C VAL A 411 -3.19 2.13 1.68
N ILE A 412 -2.98 3.03 0.72
CA ILE A 412 -3.63 4.35 0.69
C ILE A 412 -5.14 4.20 0.56
N CYS A 413 -5.59 3.31 -0.33
CA CYS A 413 -7.02 3.01 -0.48
C CYS A 413 -7.64 2.45 0.81
N ALA A 414 -6.96 1.51 1.48
CA ALA A 414 -7.44 0.91 2.71
C ALA A 414 -7.57 1.95 3.82
N ALA A 415 -6.61 2.87 3.94
CA ALA A 415 -6.65 3.96 4.91
C ALA A 415 -7.85 4.91 4.72
N GLU A 416 -8.37 5.04 3.49
CA GLU A 416 -9.57 5.86 3.22
C GLU A 416 -10.89 5.09 3.42
N LEU A 417 -10.84 3.76 3.51
CA LEU A 417 -12.01 2.88 3.69
C LEU A 417 -12.21 2.43 5.15
N LEU A 418 -11.22 2.68 6.02
CA LEU A 418 -11.23 2.43 7.46
C LEU A 418 -11.60 3.71 8.21
#